data_AF-A0A8T2XRT9-F1
#
_entry.id   AF-A0A8T2XRT9-F1
#
_cell.length_a   1.000
_cell.length_b   1.000
_cell.length_c   1.000
_cell.angle_alpha   90.00
_cell.angle_beta   90.00
_cell.angle_gamma   90.00
#
_symmetry.space_group_name_H-M   'P 1'
#
loop_
_entity.id
_entity.type
_entity.pdbx_description
1 polymer ?
#
loop_
_entity_poly.entity_id
_entity_poly.type
_entity_poly.pdbx_seq_one_letter_code
_entity_poly.pdbx_strand_id
1 'polypeptide(L)'
;MELPSSVSVVSIFTLLLISTVQWVAFATSPCHFPAIFNFGDSNSDTGGLSAVFGQAPPPHGESYFHHPAGRYCDGRLIIDFIVIISIVANFAVAAAIV
;
A
#
# COMPACT_ATOMS: atom_id res chain seq x y z
N MET A 1 39.85 -30.91 -0.06
CA MET A 1 39.05 -30.97 1.18
C MET A 1 37.68 -30.41 0.84
N GLU A 2 36.69 -31.28 0.66
CA GLU A 2 35.28 -30.86 0.52
C GLU A 2 34.83 -30.24 1.85
N LEU A 3 34.19 -29.07 1.83
CA LEU A 3 33.60 -28.52 3.05
C LEU A 3 32.43 -29.41 3.51
N PRO A 4 32.18 -29.57 4.82
CA PRO A 4 31.02 -30.30 5.31
C PRO A 4 29.72 -29.66 4.79
N SER A 5 28.77 -30.48 4.34
CA SER A 5 27.49 -30.01 3.78
C SER A 5 26.72 -29.06 4.70
N SER A 6 26.85 -29.23 6.03
CA SER A 6 26.27 -28.35 7.04
C SER A 6 26.85 -26.93 7.01
N VAL A 7 28.16 -26.78 6.75
CA VAL A 7 28.82 -25.48 6.67
C VAL A 7 28.37 -24.71 5.43
N SER A 8 28.19 -25.41 4.31
CA SER A 8 27.65 -24.83 3.08
C SER A 8 26.21 -24.35 3.24
N VAL A 9 25.35 -25.11 3.92
CA VAL A 9 23.94 -24.72 4.17
C VAL A 9 23.85 -23.47 5.06
N VAL A 10 24.65 -23.42 6.13
CA VAL A 10 24.70 -22.23 7.02
C VAL A 10 25.16 -21.00 6.25
N SER A 11 26.17 -21.14 5.40
CA SER A 11 26.68 -20.03 4.57
C SER A 11 25.64 -19.51 3.57
N ILE A 12 24.87 -20.40 2.93
CA ILE A 12 23.79 -20.00 2.02
C ILE A 12 22.69 -19.24 2.78
N PHE A 13 22.30 -19.74 3.96
CA PHE A 13 21.28 -19.09 4.77
C PHE A 13 21.71 -17.71 5.27
N THR A 14 22.97 -17.55 5.70
CA THR A 14 23.50 -16.24 6.10
C THR A 14 23.59 -15.28 4.93
N LEU A 15 24.00 -15.72 3.74
CA LEU A 15 23.99 -14.88 2.53
C LEU A 15 22.57 -14.45 2.13
N LEU A 16 21.59 -15.34 2.25
CA LEU A 16 20.18 -15.00 1.99
C LEU A 16 19.70 -13.95 2.99
N LEU A 17 19.98 -14.13 4.28
CA LEU A 17 19.64 -13.14 5.31
C LEU A 17 20.30 -11.79 5.05
N ILE A 18 21.60 -11.75 4.73
CA ILE A 18 22.30 -10.50 4.42
C ILE A 18 21.67 -9.80 3.20
N SER A 19 21.37 -10.56 2.14
CA SER A 19 20.74 -9.99 0.94
C SER A 19 19.38 -9.38 1.24
N THR A 20 18.54 -10.05 2.03
CA THR A 20 17.21 -9.53 2.41
C THR A 20 17.30 -8.26 3.26
N VAL A 21 18.24 -8.19 4.21
CA VAL A 21 18.48 -6.99 5.03
C VAL A 21 18.93 -5.80 4.17
N GLN A 22 19.80 -6.02 3.19
CA GLN A 22 20.24 -4.97 2.27
C GLN A 22 19.08 -4.42 1.42
N TRP A 23 18.24 -5.29 0.87
CA TRP A 23 17.05 -4.89 0.10
C TRP A 23 16.09 -4.02 0.90
N VAL A 24 15.81 -4.41 2.15
CA VAL A 24 14.96 -3.63 3.05
C VAL A 24 15.57 -2.25 3.31
N ALA A 25 16.87 -2.18 3.60
CA ALA A 25 17.55 -0.90 3.83
C ALA A 25 17.45 0.05 2.62
N PHE A 26 17.62 -0.44 1.39
CA PHE A 26 17.46 0.38 0.18
C PHE A 26 16.01 0.83 -0.04
N ALA A 27 15.03 -0.04 0.21
CA ALA A 27 13.61 0.30 0.09
C ALA A 27 13.15 1.36 1.12
N THR A 28 13.87 1.51 2.24
CA THR A 28 13.57 2.52 3.28
C THR A 28 14.19 3.89 3.00
N SER A 29 14.99 4.04 1.95
CA SER A 29 15.47 5.37 1.57
C SER A 29 14.29 6.26 1.19
N PRO A 30 14.12 7.45 1.81
CA PRO A 30 12.97 8.29 1.54
C PRO A 30 13.00 8.74 0.07
N CYS A 31 12.07 8.20 -0.72
CA CYS A 31 11.90 8.63 -2.08
C CYS A 31 11.14 9.97 -2.10
N HIS A 32 11.81 11.03 -2.53
CA HIS A 32 11.26 12.38 -2.50
C HIS A 32 10.39 12.64 -3.73
N PHE A 33 9.19 12.08 -3.76
CA PHE A 33 8.16 12.53 -4.70
C PHE A 33 7.38 13.67 -4.02
N PRO A 34 7.34 14.88 -4.60
CA PRO A 34 6.63 16.01 -3.99
C PRO A 34 5.11 15.81 -4.00
N ALA A 35 4.58 15.09 -4.99
CA ALA A 35 3.16 14.76 -5.08
C ALA A 35 2.92 13.42 -5.78
N ILE A 36 1.80 12.79 -5.43
CA ILE A 36 1.23 11.63 -6.10
C ILE A 36 -0.12 12.06 -6.68
N PHE A 37 -0.27 11.90 -8.00
CA PHE A 37 -1.54 12.10 -8.69
C PHE A 37 -2.16 10.73 -8.95
N ASN A 38 -3.21 10.40 -8.20
CA ASN A 38 -3.90 9.12 -8.33
C ASN A 38 -5.11 9.28 -9.25
N PHE A 39 -5.17 8.49 -10.33
CA PHE A 39 -6.31 8.40 -11.24
C PHE A 39 -6.81 6.96 -11.22
N GLY A 40 -8.12 6.75 -11.32
CA GLY A 40 -8.67 5.41 -11.30
C GLY A 40 -10.17 5.35 -11.05
N ASP A 41 -10.59 4.21 -10.54
CA ASP A 41 -11.97 3.85 -10.24
C ASP A 41 -12.21 3.74 -8.72
N SER A 42 -13.25 3.01 -8.31
CA SER A 42 -13.61 2.81 -6.91
C SER A 42 -12.51 2.20 -6.05
N ASN A 43 -11.56 1.47 -6.63
CA ASN A 43 -10.48 0.81 -5.88
C ASN A 43 -9.41 1.79 -5.39
N SER A 44 -9.37 3.01 -5.93
CA SER A 44 -8.41 4.03 -5.51
C SER A 44 -9.07 5.35 -5.12
N ASP A 45 -10.41 5.45 -5.20
CA ASP A 45 -11.18 6.60 -4.73
C ASP A 45 -11.19 6.69 -3.20
N THR A 46 -10.62 7.77 -2.66
CA THR A 46 -10.54 8.04 -1.21
C THR A 46 -11.61 9.02 -0.72
N GLY A 47 -12.65 9.32 -1.49
CA GLY A 47 -13.68 10.28 -1.08
C GLY A 47 -14.34 11.08 -2.20
N GLY A 48 -13.86 10.96 -3.44
CA GLY A 48 -14.34 11.67 -4.61
C GLY A 48 -15.82 11.44 -4.87
N LEU A 49 -16.29 10.19 -4.92
CA LEU A 49 -17.72 9.93 -5.08
C LEU A 49 -18.52 10.42 -3.87
N SER A 50 -18.02 10.20 -2.66
CA SER A 50 -18.75 10.61 -1.46
C SER A 50 -18.86 12.12 -1.26
N ALA A 51 -17.92 12.90 -1.79
CA ALA A 51 -17.99 14.35 -1.81
C ALA A 51 -19.14 14.88 -2.70
N VAL A 52 -19.53 14.13 -3.73
CA VAL A 52 -20.58 14.53 -4.68
C VAL A 52 -21.94 13.92 -4.32
N PHE A 53 -21.97 12.64 -3.93
CA PHE A 53 -23.20 11.87 -3.80
C PHE A 53 -23.52 11.41 -2.37
N GLY A 54 -22.67 11.73 -1.40
CA GLY A 54 -22.85 11.37 0.00
C GLY A 54 -22.06 10.12 0.43
N GLN A 55 -22.06 9.83 1.73
CA GLN A 55 -21.22 8.79 2.32
C GLN A 55 -21.49 7.40 1.73
N ALA A 56 -20.42 6.63 1.53
CA ALA A 56 -20.54 5.23 1.17
C ALA A 56 -21.39 4.50 2.22
N PRO A 57 -22.39 3.70 1.80
CA PRO A 57 -23.28 3.01 2.74
C PRO A 57 -22.51 1.95 3.53
N PRO A 58 -23.04 1.44 4.66
CA PRO A 58 -22.49 0.28 5.34
C PRO A 58 -22.31 -0.92 4.37
N PRO A 59 -21.26 -1.74 4.53
CA PRO A 59 -20.36 -1.80 5.69
C PRO A 59 -19.09 -0.94 5.55
N HIS A 60 -18.99 -0.03 4.58
CA HIS A 60 -17.70 0.58 4.23
C HIS A 60 -17.13 1.52 5.31
N GLY A 61 -16.13 1.03 6.04
CA GLY A 61 -15.36 1.77 7.04
C GLY A 61 -15.59 1.27 8.46
N GLU A 62 -16.49 0.30 8.67
CA GLU A 62 -16.77 -0.29 9.98
C GLU A 62 -15.60 -1.09 10.56
N SER A 63 -14.89 -1.87 9.75
CA SER A 63 -13.81 -2.76 10.21
C SER A 63 -12.52 -2.01 10.57
N TYR A 64 -12.08 -1.03 9.77
CA TYR A 64 -10.80 -0.34 9.99
C TYR A 64 -10.92 1.07 10.59
N PHE A 65 -11.86 1.89 10.10
CA PHE A 65 -12.03 3.28 10.60
C PHE A 65 -13.06 3.37 11.72
N HIS A 66 -13.93 2.37 11.85
CA HIS A 66 -15.08 2.33 12.75
C HIS A 66 -16.10 3.45 12.51
N HIS A 67 -16.12 4.00 11.29
CA HIS A 67 -17.10 4.97 10.80
C HIS A 67 -17.04 5.05 9.26
N PRO A 68 -18.08 5.57 8.57
CA PRO A 68 -18.00 5.81 7.13
C PRO A 68 -16.80 6.70 6.78
N ALA A 69 -15.91 6.20 5.94
CA ALA A 69 -14.68 6.88 5.51
C ALA A 69 -14.80 7.49 4.10
N GLY A 70 -16.01 7.56 3.54
CA GLY A 70 -16.28 8.15 2.23
C GLY A 70 -15.76 7.33 1.03
N ARG A 71 -15.46 6.05 1.22
CA ARG A 71 -14.86 5.18 0.18
C ARG A 71 -15.51 3.81 0.18
N TYR A 72 -15.52 3.14 -0.97
CA TYR A 72 -16.09 1.79 -1.13
C TYR A 72 -15.12 0.70 -0.68
N CYS A 73 -14.60 0.84 0.54
CA CYS A 73 -13.74 -0.15 1.16
C CYS A 73 -13.93 -0.13 2.68
N ASP A 74 -13.91 -1.31 3.29
CA ASP A 74 -13.98 -1.48 4.74
C ASP A 74 -12.61 -1.41 5.45
N GLY A 75 -11.56 -1.08 4.68
CA GLY A 75 -10.17 -1.08 5.08
C GLY A 75 -9.36 0.02 4.40
N ARG A 76 -8.04 -0.14 4.39
CA ARG A 76 -7.10 0.69 3.63
C ARG A 76 -7.10 0.37 2.14
N LEU A 77 -7.10 1.40 1.30
CA LEU A 77 -6.89 1.25 -0.14
C LEU A 77 -5.39 1.11 -0.43
N ILE A 78 -5.04 0.57 -1.60
CA ILE A 78 -3.64 0.40 -2.00
C ILE A 78 -2.86 1.73 -1.95
N ILE A 79 -3.52 2.83 -2.31
CA ILE A 79 -2.92 4.17 -2.28
C ILE A 79 -2.50 4.59 -0.86
N ASP A 80 -3.21 4.14 0.19
CA ASP A 80 -2.86 4.45 1.58
C ASP A 80 -1.52 3.84 2.01
N PHE A 81 -1.05 2.81 1.30
CA PHE A 81 0.24 2.15 1.57
C PHE A 81 1.40 2.75 0.76
N ILE A 82 1.08 3.42 -0.34
CA ILE A 82 2.07 4.04 -1.23
C ILE A 82 2.40 5.46 -0.75
N VAL A 83 1.44 6.12 -0.10
CA VAL A 83 1.57 7.50 0.38
C VAL A 83 2.25 7.50 1.74
N ILE A 84 3.58 7.66 1.72
CA ILE A 84 4.37 7.68 2.96
C ILE A 84 4.70 9.12 3.38
N ILE A 85 4.98 10.04 2.43
CA ILE A 85 5.39 11.44 2.73
C ILE A 85 4.92 12.47 1.68
N SER A 86 4.31 12.02 0.57
CA SER A 86 3.96 12.89 -0.56
C SER A 86 2.56 13.51 -0.42
N ILE A 87 2.37 14.71 -0.95
CA ILE A 87 1.02 15.29 -1.12
C ILE A 87 0.24 14.42 -2.11
N VAL A 88 -1.03 14.13 -1.82
CA VAL A 88 -1.88 13.32 -2.71
C VAL A 88 -2.95 14.18 -3.33
N ALA A 89 -3.00 14.18 -4.66
CA ALA A 89 -4.16 14.66 -5.41
C ALA A 89 -4.87 13.42 -5.98
N ASN A 90 -6.09 13.17 -5.51
CA ASN A 90 -6.88 12.04 -5.95
C ASN A 90 -7.95 12.49 -6.95
N PHE A 91 -7.92 11.91 -8.15
CA PHE A 91 -8.88 12.10 -9.23
C PHE A 91 -9.64 10.82 -9.57
N ALA A 92 -9.46 9.76 -8.80
CA ALA A 92 -10.25 8.55 -8.94
C ALA A 92 -11.71 8.83 -8.59
N VAL A 93 -12.61 8.23 -9.35
CA VAL A 93 -14.05 8.31 -9.11
C VAL A 93 -14.55 6.90 -8.91
N ALA A 94 -15.28 6.65 -7.81
CA ALA A 94 -15.94 5.37 -7.63
C ALA A 94 -17.06 5.16 -8.65
N ALA A 95 -16.68 4.67 -9.82
CA ALA A 95 -17.59 4.06 -10.78
C ALA A 95 -17.43 2.54 -10.66
N ALA A 96 -18.55 1.83 -10.52
CA ALA A 96 -18.55 0.40 -10.82
C ALA A 96 -18.29 0.26 -12.32
N ILE A 97 -17.28 -0.51 -12.72
CA ILE A 97 -17.25 -1.06 -14.07
C ILE A 97 -18.52 -1.94 -14.15
N VAL A 98 -19.51 -1.48 -14.92
CA VAL A 98 -20.57 -2.36 -15.43
C VAL A 98 -19.95 -3.25 -16.49
#